data_AF-A0A1C6H605-F1
#
_entry.id   AF-A0A1C6H605-F1
#
_cell.length_a   1.000
_cell.length_b   1.000
_cell.length_c   1.000
_cell.angle_alpha   90.00
_cell.angle_beta   90.00
_cell.angle_gamma   90.00
#
_symmetry.space_group_name_H-M   'P 1'
#
loop_
_entity.id
_entity.type
_entity.pdbx_description
1 polymer ?
#
loop_
_entity_poly.entity_id
_entity_poly.type
_entity_poly.pdbx_seq_one_letter_code
_entity_poly.pdbx_strand_id
1 'polypeptide(L)'
;MATFSGIVQLIKDLAEQTSASDSDNLIIGSTTMKRITMANIAKYIKGKRKQSKSVVHGYGNSTISSSSTNGTYTLLPSFTSVGNGTLSSLYTKNTSSQIEINKTGLYAFQLRLGINSGTANKRVEVATYINNSRSAMNTSGYCTNGNYTSVFMTTILLDLAANDTVDFRIAPVDGISVKVTMMDIQVFALDWDGKFA
;
A
#
# COMPACT_ATOMS: atom_id res chain seq x y z
N MET A 1 40.64 21.43 26.93
CA MET A 1 39.82 20.23 26.73
C MET A 1 39.08 19.94 28.01
N ALA A 2 37.77 20.14 28.06
CA ALA A 2 36.96 19.68 29.18
C ALA A 2 36.84 18.16 29.07
N THR A 3 37.23 17.42 30.10
CA THR A 3 37.16 15.96 30.11
C THR A 3 35.69 15.52 30.11
N PHE A 4 35.41 14.35 29.52
CA PHE A 4 34.07 13.76 29.39
C PHE A 4 33.28 13.71 30.72
N SER A 5 33.99 13.63 31.84
CA SER A 5 33.45 13.73 33.21
C SER A 5 32.81 15.07 33.53
N GLY A 6 33.32 16.18 32.99
CA GLY A 6 32.79 17.52 33.22
C GLY A 6 31.46 17.77 32.51
N ILE A 7 31.27 17.16 31.32
CA ILE A 7 30.02 17.29 30.55
C ILE A 7 28.89 16.48 31.23
N VAL A 8 29.20 15.30 31.76
CA VAL A 8 28.22 14.46 32.48
C VAL A 8 27.82 15.10 33.82
N GLN A 9 28.76 15.73 34.52
CA GLN A 9 28.44 16.47 35.75
C GLN A 9 27.58 17.70 35.44
N LEU A 10 27.89 18.44 34.38
CA LEU A 10 27.09 19.59 33.93
C LEU A 10 25.63 19.18 33.64
N ILE A 11 25.43 18.04 32.96
CA ILE A 11 24.09 17.53 32.62
C ILE A 11 23.30 17.11 33.86
N LYS A 12 23.97 16.54 34.88
CA LYS A 12 23.34 16.18 36.16
C LYS A 12 22.95 17.41 36.96
N ASP A 13 23.84 18.39 37.06
CA ASP A 13 23.59 19.66 37.77
C ASP A 13 22.45 20.45 37.09
N LEU A 14 22.37 20.40 35.75
CA LEU A 14 21.27 20.98 34.95
C LEU A 14 19.93 20.25 35.14
N ALA A 15 19.93 18.94 35.38
CA ALA A 15 18.73 18.15 35.63
C ALA A 15 18.19 18.36 37.06
N GLU A 16 19.06 18.55 38.05
CA GLU A 16 18.68 18.87 39.43
C GLU A 16 18.16 20.31 39.58
N GLN A 17 18.62 21.27 38.76
CA GLN A 17 18.03 22.61 38.71
C GLN A 17 16.62 22.64 38.10
N THR A 18 16.25 21.66 37.28
CA THR A 18 14.90 21.57 36.67
C THR A 18 13.81 21.01 37.58
N SER A 19 14.11 20.61 38.82
CA SER A 19 13.07 20.30 39.83
C SER A 19 12.53 21.51 40.59
N ALA A 20 13.01 22.72 40.30
CA ALA A 20 12.50 23.97 40.87
C ALA A 20 11.78 24.81 39.79
N SER A 21 10.45 24.76 39.82
CA SER A 21 9.48 25.73 39.28
C SER A 21 9.71 26.34 37.88
N ASP A 22 8.81 26.00 36.95
CA ASP A 22 8.20 26.87 35.92
C ASP A 22 8.98 28.12 35.49
N SER A 23 10.21 27.96 34.99
CA SER A 23 10.93 29.06 34.33
C SER A 23 11.42 28.64 32.94
N ASP A 24 10.75 29.23 31.95
CA ASP A 24 10.79 28.86 30.54
C ASP A 24 12.10 29.23 29.80
N ASN A 25 13.11 29.81 30.46
CA ASN A 25 14.34 30.23 29.79
C ASN A 25 15.62 29.62 30.39
N LEU A 26 16.42 28.99 29.53
CA LEU A 26 17.83 28.71 29.76
C LEU A 26 18.63 29.70 28.89
N ILE A 27 19.27 30.70 29.52
CA ILE A 27 20.10 31.69 28.82
C ILE A 27 21.57 31.24 28.92
N ILE A 28 22.18 30.92 27.78
CA ILE A 28 23.63 30.69 27.66
C ILE A 28 24.15 31.64 26.57
N GLY A 29 24.75 32.75 26.97
CA GLY A 29 25.32 33.75 26.05
C GLY A 29 24.29 34.55 25.23
N SER A 30 24.78 35.44 24.37
CA SER A 30 24.00 36.42 23.58
C SER A 30 23.27 35.83 22.37
N THR A 31 23.01 34.53 22.35
CA THR A 31 22.32 33.86 21.23
C THR A 31 21.12 33.10 21.76
N THR A 32 19.92 33.60 21.43
CA THR A 32 18.65 32.97 21.79
C THR A 32 18.47 31.66 21.02
N MET A 33 18.84 30.51 21.59
CA MET A 33 18.40 29.22 21.07
C MET A 33 16.96 28.95 21.52
N LYS A 34 16.04 28.78 20.57
CA LYS A 34 14.68 28.31 20.87
C LYS A 34 14.78 26.93 21.55
N ARG A 35 14.37 26.83 22.82
CA ARG A 35 14.24 25.58 23.56
C ARG A 35 13.44 24.58 22.72
N ILE A 36 14.07 23.49 22.29
CA ILE A 36 13.36 22.39 21.65
C ILE A 36 12.64 21.62 22.76
N THR A 37 11.35 21.89 22.97
CA THR A 37 10.57 21.19 23.99
C THR A 37 10.36 19.72 23.62
N MET A 38 10.23 18.84 24.62
CA MET A 38 9.85 17.44 24.39
C MET A 38 8.49 17.34 23.66
N ALA A 39 7.61 18.32 23.81
CA ALA A 39 6.37 18.43 23.05
C ALA A 39 6.63 18.70 21.55
N ASN A 40 7.60 19.57 21.22
CA ASN A 40 8.01 19.82 19.84
C ASN A 40 8.72 18.61 19.22
N ILE A 41 9.56 17.90 19.98
CA ILE A 41 10.17 16.63 19.56
C ILE A 41 9.09 15.56 19.38
N ALA A 42 8.15 15.41 20.31
CA ALA A 42 7.06 14.45 20.21
C ALA A 42 6.10 14.78 19.04
N LYS A 43 5.86 16.06 18.75
CA LYS A 43 5.08 16.51 17.57
C LYS A 43 5.84 16.25 16.28
N TYR A 44 7.17 16.45 16.28
CA TYR A 44 8.06 16.14 15.16
C TYR A 44 8.12 14.61 14.90
N ILE A 45 8.21 13.79 15.96
CA ILE A 45 8.21 12.33 15.90
C ILE A 45 6.82 11.78 15.50
N LYS A 46 5.71 12.31 16.07
CA LYS A 46 4.33 11.95 15.67
C LYS A 46 4.03 12.37 14.23
N GLY A 47 4.52 13.53 13.79
CA GLY A 47 4.39 14.01 12.41
C GLY A 47 5.15 13.14 11.39
N LYS A 48 6.24 12.50 11.82
CA LYS A 48 7.01 11.56 10.98
C LYS A 48 6.48 10.12 10.99
N ARG A 49 5.62 9.71 11.93
CA ARG A 49 4.90 8.42 11.84
C ARG A 49 3.69 8.56 10.89
N LYS A 50 3.92 8.82 9.61
CA LYS A 50 2.84 8.72 8.61
C LYS A 50 2.52 7.24 8.41
N GLN A 51 1.35 6.83 8.90
CA GLN A 51 0.79 5.49 8.68
C GLN A 51 0.52 5.27 7.19
N SER A 52 0.43 4.00 6.78
CA SER A 52 -0.12 3.63 5.47
C SER A 52 -1.50 4.25 5.28
N LYS A 53 -1.81 4.69 4.06
CA LYS A 53 -3.13 5.27 3.75
C LYS A 53 -3.68 4.76 2.43
N SER A 54 -5.00 4.80 2.31
CA SER A 54 -5.72 4.41 1.11
C SER A 54 -5.36 5.33 -0.06
N VAL A 55 -5.02 4.72 -1.19
CA VAL A 55 -4.75 5.36 -2.48
C VAL A 55 -6.04 5.33 -3.31
N VAL A 56 -6.57 4.14 -3.55
CA VAL A 56 -7.80 3.91 -4.31
C VAL A 56 -8.54 2.70 -3.79
N HIS A 57 -9.87 2.73 -3.90
CA HIS A 57 -10.76 1.60 -3.68
C HIS A 57 -11.61 1.36 -4.92
N GLY A 58 -11.37 0.27 -5.64
CA GLY A 58 -12.27 -0.22 -6.68
C GLY A 58 -13.33 -1.14 -6.09
N TYR A 59 -14.59 -0.99 -6.49
CA TYR A 59 -15.70 -1.78 -5.93
C TYR A 59 -16.77 -2.06 -6.97
N GLY A 60 -17.52 -3.15 -6.81
CA GLY A 60 -18.62 -3.50 -7.71
C GLY A 60 -18.18 -3.61 -9.16
N ASN A 61 -16.98 -4.17 -9.40
CA ASN A 61 -16.42 -4.18 -10.74
C ASN A 61 -17.08 -5.22 -11.65
N SER A 62 -16.89 -5.05 -12.97
CA SER A 62 -17.46 -5.94 -13.98
C SER A 62 -16.92 -7.37 -13.86
N THR A 63 -17.81 -8.33 -14.13
CA THR A 63 -17.46 -9.74 -14.26
C THR A 63 -16.98 -10.02 -15.68
N ILE A 64 -15.92 -10.81 -15.83
CA ILE A 64 -15.48 -11.31 -17.13
C ILE A 64 -15.24 -12.81 -17.06
N SER A 65 -15.19 -13.47 -18.21
CA SER A 65 -14.81 -14.89 -18.31
C SER A 65 -13.38 -14.99 -18.80
N SER A 66 -12.61 -15.93 -18.24
CA SER A 66 -11.32 -16.29 -18.82
C SER A 66 -11.52 -16.90 -20.22
N SER A 67 -10.43 -17.00 -20.99
CA SER A 67 -10.43 -17.87 -22.17
C SER A 67 -10.71 -19.34 -21.78
N SER A 68 -10.84 -20.22 -22.79
CA SER A 68 -10.83 -21.68 -22.63
C SER A 68 -9.46 -22.30 -22.93
N THR A 69 -8.45 -21.49 -23.24
CA THR A 69 -7.11 -21.95 -23.59
C THR A 69 -6.16 -21.70 -22.43
N ASN A 70 -5.55 -22.77 -21.92
CA ASN A 70 -4.57 -22.67 -20.85
C ASN A 70 -3.45 -21.68 -21.20
N GLY A 71 -3.04 -20.87 -20.21
CA GLY A 71 -1.98 -19.88 -20.38
C GLY A 71 -2.37 -18.64 -21.20
N THR A 72 -3.59 -18.54 -21.72
CA THR A 72 -4.09 -17.32 -22.36
C THR A 72 -4.74 -16.41 -21.34
N TYR A 73 -4.04 -15.32 -20.99
CA TYR A 73 -4.46 -14.35 -19.98
C TYR A 73 -5.41 -13.30 -20.55
N THR A 74 -6.56 -13.14 -19.90
CA THR A 74 -7.57 -12.13 -20.21
C THR A 74 -7.54 -11.03 -19.16
N LEU A 75 -7.63 -9.77 -19.60
CA LEU A 75 -7.60 -8.60 -18.72
C LEU A 75 -8.84 -8.55 -17.81
N LEU A 76 -8.63 -8.42 -16.50
CA LEU A 76 -9.69 -8.34 -15.50
C LEU A 76 -10.04 -6.87 -15.18
N PRO A 77 -11.28 -6.42 -15.43
CA PRO A 77 -11.72 -5.06 -15.09
C PRO A 77 -11.74 -4.86 -13.56
N SER A 78 -10.63 -4.36 -13.02
CA SER A 78 -10.42 -4.26 -11.56
C SER A 78 -10.75 -2.88 -11.00
N PHE A 79 -10.93 -1.89 -11.86
CA PHE A 79 -11.11 -0.48 -11.50
C PHE A 79 -12.25 0.16 -12.32
N THR A 80 -13.30 -0.57 -12.69
CA THR A 80 -14.42 0.01 -13.46
C THR A 80 -15.09 1.14 -12.68
N SER A 81 -15.33 0.92 -11.39
CA SER A 81 -15.85 1.92 -10.45
C SER A 81 -14.83 2.15 -9.35
N VAL A 82 -14.46 3.41 -9.10
CA VAL A 82 -13.42 3.76 -8.13
C VAL A 82 -13.90 4.84 -7.16
N GLY A 83 -13.64 4.60 -5.88
CA GLY A 83 -13.66 5.60 -4.81
C GLY A 83 -12.24 6.01 -4.49
N ASN A 84 -11.97 7.31 -4.54
CA ASN A 84 -10.64 7.86 -4.24
C ASN A 84 -10.36 7.87 -2.73
N GLY A 85 -9.15 7.45 -2.36
CA GLY A 85 -8.67 7.53 -0.98
C GLY A 85 -8.00 8.88 -0.66
N THR A 86 -7.48 9.01 0.57
CA THR A 86 -6.77 10.21 1.04
C THR A 86 -5.46 10.48 0.28
N LEU A 87 -4.85 9.45 -0.33
CA LEU A 87 -3.65 9.55 -1.16
C LEU A 87 -3.95 9.34 -2.65
N SER A 88 -5.11 9.79 -3.12
CA SER A 88 -5.52 9.64 -4.53
C SER A 88 -4.56 10.29 -5.54
N SER A 89 -3.73 11.25 -5.12
CA SER A 89 -2.68 11.82 -5.97
C SER A 89 -1.54 10.85 -6.29
N LEU A 90 -1.44 9.70 -5.60
CA LEU A 90 -0.40 8.70 -5.84
C LEU A 90 -0.73 7.74 -6.98
N TYR A 91 -1.87 7.87 -7.64
CA TYR A 91 -2.22 7.04 -8.78
C TYR A 91 -3.02 7.82 -9.84
N THR A 92 -3.02 7.29 -11.05
CA THR A 92 -3.91 7.70 -12.14
C THR A 92 -4.68 6.47 -12.63
N LYS A 93 -5.99 6.59 -12.85
CA LYS A 93 -6.77 5.53 -13.50
C LYS A 93 -6.61 5.66 -15.02
N ASN A 94 -5.82 4.77 -15.62
CA ASN A 94 -5.62 4.75 -17.07
C ASN A 94 -6.82 4.14 -17.79
N THR A 95 -7.30 2.99 -17.30
CA THR A 95 -8.48 2.31 -17.86
C THR A 95 -9.33 1.69 -16.74
N SER A 96 -10.44 1.06 -17.10
CA SER A 96 -11.23 0.26 -16.17
C SER A 96 -10.52 -0.97 -15.60
N SER A 97 -9.35 -1.33 -16.11
CA SER A 97 -8.59 -2.51 -15.68
C SER A 97 -7.21 -2.19 -15.14
N GLN A 98 -6.75 -0.95 -15.30
CA GLN A 98 -5.36 -0.58 -15.07
C GLN A 98 -5.27 0.77 -14.37
N ILE A 99 -4.35 0.84 -13.40
CA ILE A 99 -3.90 2.08 -12.80
C ILE A 99 -2.42 2.31 -13.11
N GLU A 100 -2.00 3.56 -13.02
CA GLU A 100 -0.61 4.00 -13.07
C GLU A 100 -0.22 4.58 -11.71
N ILE A 101 1.01 4.30 -11.29
CA ILE A 101 1.58 4.79 -10.03
C ILE A 101 2.28 6.12 -10.26
N ASN A 102 1.91 7.16 -9.52
CA ASN A 102 2.48 8.49 -9.71
C ASN A 102 3.75 8.72 -8.87
N LYS A 103 4.07 7.84 -7.91
CA LYS A 103 5.26 7.94 -7.06
C LYS A 103 5.86 6.58 -6.76
N THR A 104 7.19 6.49 -6.81
CA THR A 104 7.91 5.28 -6.41
C THR A 104 7.63 4.95 -4.94
N GLY A 105 7.46 3.67 -4.63
CA GLY A 105 7.21 3.21 -3.27
C GLY A 105 6.70 1.78 -3.15
N LEU A 106 6.34 1.42 -1.91
CA LEU A 106 5.78 0.13 -1.57
C LEU A 106 4.26 0.21 -1.41
N TYR A 107 3.56 -0.59 -2.21
CA TYR A 107 2.10 -0.60 -2.29
C TYR A 107 1.53 -1.97 -1.89
N ALA A 108 0.39 -1.95 -1.19
CA ALA A 108 -0.38 -3.14 -0.87
C ALA A 108 -1.71 -3.14 -1.63
N PHE A 109 -1.93 -4.19 -2.42
CA PHE A 109 -3.16 -4.44 -3.18
C PHE A 109 -3.93 -5.57 -2.48
N GLN A 110 -5.01 -5.23 -1.81
CA GLN A 110 -5.93 -6.19 -1.23
C GLN A 110 -7.04 -6.48 -2.22
N LEU A 111 -7.10 -7.72 -2.68
CA LEU A 111 -7.99 -8.19 -3.72
C LEU A 111 -9.09 -9.04 -3.08
N ARG A 112 -10.34 -8.80 -3.46
CA ARG A 112 -11.46 -9.69 -3.18
C ARG A 112 -12.07 -10.17 -4.49
N LEU A 113 -11.99 -11.46 -4.72
CA LEU A 113 -12.33 -12.09 -5.98
C LEU A 113 -13.59 -12.94 -5.83
N GLY A 114 -14.51 -12.83 -6.77
CA GLY A 114 -15.63 -13.76 -6.94
C GLY A 114 -15.35 -14.67 -8.11
N ILE A 115 -15.37 -16.00 -7.91
CA ILE A 115 -14.95 -16.98 -8.92
C ILE A 115 -16.03 -18.05 -9.09
N ASN A 116 -16.44 -18.30 -10.35
CA ASN A 116 -17.46 -19.28 -10.71
C ASN A 116 -17.25 -19.81 -12.15
N SER A 117 -17.26 -21.13 -12.35
CA SER A 117 -17.02 -21.77 -13.65
C SER A 117 -18.24 -22.47 -14.25
N GLY A 118 -19.40 -22.45 -13.59
CA GLY A 118 -20.56 -23.26 -14.00
C GLY A 118 -20.41 -24.77 -13.77
N THR A 119 -19.17 -25.27 -13.74
CA THR A 119 -18.77 -26.66 -13.51
C THR A 119 -17.90 -26.74 -12.26
N ALA A 120 -18.12 -27.74 -11.41
CA ALA A 120 -17.31 -27.94 -10.20
C ALA A 120 -15.83 -28.19 -10.51
N ASN A 121 -14.98 -27.83 -9.55
CA ASN A 121 -13.55 -28.10 -9.47
C ASN A 121 -12.74 -27.54 -10.65
N LYS A 122 -13.15 -26.37 -11.18
CA LYS A 122 -12.37 -25.69 -12.23
C LYS A 122 -11.55 -24.58 -11.62
N ARG A 123 -10.31 -24.51 -12.07
CA ARG A 123 -9.31 -23.62 -11.56
C ARG A 123 -9.02 -22.48 -12.51
N VAL A 124 -8.79 -21.32 -11.91
CA VAL A 124 -8.34 -20.10 -12.58
C VAL A 124 -7.13 -19.56 -11.86
N GLU A 125 -6.19 -19.06 -12.63
CA GLU A 125 -5.07 -18.30 -12.12
C GLU A 125 -5.39 -16.81 -12.24
N VAL A 126 -5.13 -16.04 -11.19
CA VAL A 126 -5.12 -14.57 -11.24
C VAL A 126 -3.68 -14.11 -11.09
N ALA A 127 -3.20 -13.37 -12.08
CA ALA A 127 -1.82 -12.90 -12.14
C ALA A 127 -1.77 -11.37 -12.18
N THR A 128 -0.79 -10.82 -11.47
CA THR A 128 -0.46 -9.39 -11.51
C THR A 128 0.44 -9.11 -12.70
N TYR A 129 0.16 -8.02 -13.41
CA TYR A 129 0.99 -7.52 -14.50
C TYR A 129 1.49 -6.12 -14.16
N ILE A 130 2.80 -5.90 -14.31
CA ILE A 130 3.46 -4.60 -14.18
C ILE A 130 4.03 -4.25 -15.55
N ASN A 131 3.64 -3.12 -16.13
CA ASN A 131 4.10 -2.69 -17.46
C ASN A 131 3.93 -3.79 -18.53
N ASN A 132 2.75 -4.41 -18.57
CA ASN A 132 2.42 -5.56 -19.43
C ASN A 132 3.27 -6.83 -19.24
N SER A 133 4.14 -6.87 -18.23
CA SER A 133 4.93 -8.06 -17.88
C SER A 133 4.30 -8.79 -16.70
N ARG A 134 4.14 -10.10 -16.83
CA ARG A 134 3.57 -10.94 -15.76
C ARG A 134 4.53 -11.03 -14.58
N SER A 135 4.03 -10.76 -13.39
CA SER A 135 4.73 -11.02 -12.12
C SER A 135 4.38 -12.42 -11.62
N ALA A 136 5.25 -13.40 -11.91
CA ALA A 136 5.04 -14.80 -11.51
C ALA A 136 4.96 -14.99 -9.97
N MET A 137 5.70 -14.18 -9.21
CA MET A 137 5.66 -14.21 -7.73
C MET A 137 4.30 -13.80 -7.14
N ASN A 138 3.55 -12.96 -7.86
CA ASN A 138 2.29 -12.37 -7.37
C ASN A 138 1.08 -12.98 -8.08
N THR A 139 1.16 -14.28 -8.32
CA THR A 139 0.17 -15.08 -9.02
C THR A 139 -0.50 -16.03 -8.02
N SER A 140 -1.81 -16.20 -8.11
CA SER A 140 -2.55 -17.09 -7.22
C SER A 140 -3.56 -17.94 -7.99
N GLY A 141 -3.61 -19.24 -7.67
CA GLY A 141 -4.57 -20.18 -8.22
C GLY A 141 -5.77 -20.34 -7.31
N TYR A 142 -6.96 -20.41 -7.89
CA TYR A 142 -8.23 -20.58 -7.18
C TYR A 142 -9.07 -21.65 -7.86
N CYS A 143 -9.92 -22.33 -7.08
CA CYS A 143 -10.78 -23.43 -7.54
C CYS A 143 -12.23 -23.18 -7.13
N THR A 144 -13.19 -23.55 -7.96
CA THR A 144 -14.61 -23.56 -7.60
C THR A 144 -14.97 -24.91 -6.98
N ASN A 145 -15.52 -24.95 -5.77
CA ASN A 145 -15.98 -26.23 -5.18
C ASN A 145 -17.28 -26.76 -5.82
N GLY A 146 -17.94 -25.97 -6.66
CA GLY A 146 -19.24 -26.29 -7.27
C GLY A 146 -19.69 -25.23 -8.28
N ASN A 147 -20.96 -25.26 -8.67
CA ASN A 147 -21.60 -24.24 -9.52
C ASN A 147 -22.13 -23.05 -8.68
N TYR A 148 -21.29 -22.48 -7.84
CA TYR A 148 -21.59 -21.27 -7.10
C TYR A 148 -20.35 -20.39 -7.00
N THR A 149 -20.56 -19.10 -6.79
CA THR A 149 -19.48 -18.14 -6.66
C THR A 149 -18.75 -18.33 -5.34
N SER A 150 -17.47 -18.69 -5.42
CA SER A 150 -16.57 -18.72 -4.26
C SER A 150 -15.86 -17.38 -4.13
N VAL A 151 -15.79 -16.86 -2.90
CA VAL A 151 -15.15 -15.58 -2.61
C VAL A 151 -13.76 -15.84 -2.03
N PHE A 152 -12.74 -15.23 -2.62
CA PHE A 152 -11.37 -15.33 -2.18
C PHE A 152 -10.81 -13.95 -1.86
N MET A 153 -9.90 -13.91 -0.90
CA MET A 153 -9.16 -12.70 -0.55
C MET A 153 -7.67 -12.98 -0.61
N THR A 154 -6.92 -12.05 -1.18
CA THR A 154 -5.45 -12.10 -1.19
C THR A 154 -4.88 -10.69 -1.08
N THR A 155 -3.66 -10.59 -0.57
CA THR A 155 -2.92 -9.33 -0.50
C THR A 155 -1.63 -9.47 -1.26
N ILE A 156 -1.35 -8.51 -2.12
CA ILE A 156 -0.16 -8.46 -2.95
C ILE A 156 0.64 -7.22 -2.57
N LEU A 157 1.93 -7.41 -2.28
CA LEU A 157 2.86 -6.34 -1.97
C LEU A 157 3.76 -6.11 -3.18
N LEU A 158 3.78 -4.88 -3.68
CA LEU A 158 4.56 -4.49 -4.85
C LEU A 158 5.44 -3.29 -4.52
N ASP A 159 6.73 -3.42 -4.79
CA ASP A 159 7.63 -2.29 -4.95
C ASP A 159 7.46 -1.77 -6.39
N LEU A 160 7.05 -0.52 -6.54
CA LEU A 160 6.64 0.07 -7.81
C LEU A 160 7.38 1.38 -8.02
N ALA A 161 7.81 1.61 -9.25
CA ALA A 161 8.37 2.88 -9.69
C ALA A 161 7.27 3.85 -10.11
N ALA A 162 7.59 5.15 -10.11
CA ALA A 162 6.74 6.13 -10.77
C ALA A 162 6.56 5.78 -12.26
N ASN A 163 5.33 5.94 -12.74
CA ASN A 163 4.80 5.56 -14.06
C ASN A 163 4.63 4.06 -14.30
N ASP A 164 4.85 3.20 -13.29
CA ASP A 164 4.50 1.79 -13.42
C ASP A 164 2.98 1.64 -13.57
N THR A 165 2.58 0.84 -14.55
CA THR A 165 1.19 0.45 -14.74
C THR A 165 0.93 -0.91 -14.12
N VAL A 166 -0.19 -1.03 -13.39
CA VAL A 166 -0.59 -2.28 -12.73
C VAL A 166 -1.97 -2.70 -13.22
N ASP A 167 -2.06 -3.92 -13.72
CA ASP A 167 -3.31 -4.59 -14.04
C ASP A 167 -3.33 -6.05 -13.57
N PHE A 168 -4.51 -6.66 -13.55
CA PHE A 168 -4.70 -8.06 -13.19
C PHE A 168 -5.28 -8.81 -14.37
N ARG A 169 -4.82 -10.05 -14.56
CA ARG A 169 -5.29 -10.91 -15.65
C ARG A 169 -5.59 -12.29 -15.15
N ILE A 170 -6.50 -12.97 -15.85
CA ILE A 170 -6.97 -14.30 -15.49
C ILE A 170 -6.69 -15.30 -16.59
N ALA A 171 -6.30 -16.53 -16.23
CA ALA A 171 -6.13 -17.63 -17.18
C ALA A 171 -6.74 -18.92 -16.63
N PRO A 172 -7.43 -19.73 -17.46
CA PRO A 172 -7.89 -21.04 -17.02
C PRO A 172 -6.70 -21.98 -16.79
N VAL A 173 -6.82 -22.88 -15.84
CA VAL A 173 -5.83 -23.95 -15.61
C VAL A 173 -6.31 -25.29 -16.20
N ASP A 174 -7.62 -25.52 -16.23
CA ASP A 174 -8.21 -26.81 -16.62
C ASP A 174 -8.83 -26.80 -18.04
N GLY A 175 -8.47 -25.84 -18.89
CA GLY A 175 -9.00 -25.70 -20.25
C GLY A 175 -10.48 -25.36 -20.31
N ILE A 176 -11.06 -24.88 -19.21
CA ILE A 176 -12.46 -24.49 -19.08
C ILE A 176 -12.53 -23.05 -18.62
N SER A 177 -13.40 -22.27 -19.28
CA SER A 177 -13.60 -20.87 -18.94
C SER A 177 -14.16 -20.71 -17.52
N VAL A 178 -13.58 -19.78 -16.77
CA VAL A 178 -13.99 -19.43 -15.41
C VAL A 178 -14.39 -17.96 -15.38
N LYS A 179 -15.57 -17.66 -14.85
CA LYS A 179 -16.02 -16.30 -14.59
C LYS A 179 -15.33 -15.77 -13.33
N VAL A 180 -14.75 -14.59 -13.45
CA VAL A 180 -14.06 -13.90 -12.37
C VAL A 180 -14.55 -12.45 -12.28
N THR A 181 -14.77 -12.01 -11.06
CA THR A 181 -15.12 -10.64 -10.72
C THR A 181 -14.11 -10.12 -9.71
N MET A 182 -13.53 -8.94 -9.95
CA MET A 182 -12.87 -8.17 -8.90
C MET A 182 -13.96 -7.50 -8.06
N MET A 183 -14.45 -8.18 -7.03
CA MET A 183 -15.55 -7.67 -6.22
C MET A 183 -15.16 -6.35 -5.55
N ASP A 184 -14.01 -6.36 -4.89
CA ASP A 184 -13.39 -5.20 -4.26
C ASP A 184 -11.87 -5.25 -4.48
N ILE A 185 -11.24 -4.09 -4.66
CA ILE A 185 -9.79 -3.92 -4.63
C ILE A 185 -9.44 -2.67 -3.83
N GLN A 186 -8.64 -2.82 -2.78
CA GLN A 186 -8.14 -1.71 -1.99
C GLN A 186 -6.63 -1.59 -2.19
N VAL A 187 -6.19 -0.38 -2.53
CA VAL A 187 -4.77 -0.07 -2.71
C VAL A 187 -4.34 0.87 -1.60
N PHE A 188 -3.30 0.48 -0.88
CA PHE A 188 -2.66 1.29 0.16
C PHE A 188 -1.23 1.59 -0.24
N ALA A 189 -0.79 2.83 0.00
CA ALA A 189 0.64 3.15 -0.02
C ALA A 189 1.19 2.89 1.37
N LEU A 190 2.10 1.94 1.49
CA LEU A 190 2.81 1.63 2.73
C LEU A 190 4.00 2.57 2.90
N ASP A 191 4.73 2.83 1.81
CA ASP A 191 5.80 3.82 1.73
C ASP A 191 5.82 4.48 0.34
N TRP A 192 6.35 5.69 0.22
CA TRP A 192 6.46 6.40 -1.06
C TRP A 192 7.44 7.57 -1.00
N ASP A 193 7.95 7.95 -2.17
CA ASP A 193 8.86 9.08 -2.32
C ASP A 193 8.25 10.41 -1.83
N GLY A 194 8.95 11.04 -0.90
CA GLY A 194 8.50 12.27 -0.25
C GLY A 194 7.44 12.05 0.83
N LYS A 195 7.25 10.83 1.34
CA LYS A 195 6.38 10.57 2.51
C LYS A 195 6.75 11.43 3.73
N PHE A 196 8.05 11.56 3.99
CA PHE A 196 8.60 12.28 5.15
C PHE A 196 9.13 13.69 4.82
N ALA A 197 9.02 14.11 3.56
CA ALA A 197 9.38 15.45 3.11
C ALA A 197 8.33 16.49 3.53
#